data_AF-A0A2D6XAJ4-F1
#
_entry.id   AF-A0A2D6XAJ4-F1
#
_cell.length_a   1.000
_cell.length_b   1.000
_cell.length_c   1.000
_cell.angle_alpha   90.00
_cell.angle_beta   90.00
_cell.angle_gamma   90.00
#
_symmetry.space_group_name_H-M   'P 1'
#
loop_
_entity.id
_entity.type
_entity.pdbx_description
1 polymer ?
#
loop_
_entity_poly.entity_id
_entity_poly.type
_entity_poly.pdbx_seq_one_letter_code
_entity_poly.pdbx_strand_id
1 'polypeptide(L)'
;KLYFYHGHHFGGQYHTANHLRKLGCNIMYGHWHNMQQDSVTHMDGPKSAWSIGCLKNMSGEKNTWLGGRQHKWAHGFAIVDYYSKGHFTVHTINIINGRASVWGEEIKG
;
A
#
# COMPACT_ATOMS: atom_id res chain seq x y z
N LYS A 1 -6.60 14.39 6.85
CA LYS A 1 -7.12 14.07 5.50
C LYS A 1 -6.21 13.05 4.83
N LEU A 2 -6.77 12.05 4.16
CA LEU A 2 -6.08 11.04 3.37
C LEU A 2 -6.32 11.32 1.87
N TYR A 3 -5.26 11.32 1.07
CA TYR A 3 -5.31 11.47 -0.37
C TYR A 3 -5.08 10.13 -1.06
N PHE A 4 -5.64 9.97 -2.27
CA PHE A 4 -5.46 8.79 -3.10
C PHE A 4 -5.00 9.19 -4.48
N TYR A 5 -4.08 8.43 -5.05
CA TYR A 5 -3.72 8.53 -6.46
C TYR A 5 -3.04 7.25 -6.96
N HIS A 6 -2.72 7.20 -8.26
CA HIS A 6 -2.14 6.00 -8.84
C HIS A 6 -0.76 5.62 -8.28
N GLY A 7 0.17 6.58 -8.11
CA GLY A 7 1.49 6.32 -7.53
C GLY A 7 2.67 6.13 -8.50
N HIS A 8 2.52 6.50 -9.77
CA HIS A 8 3.59 6.34 -10.78
C HIS A 8 4.76 7.32 -10.65
N HIS A 9 4.65 8.31 -9.75
CA HIS A 9 5.73 9.25 -9.46
C HIS A 9 6.71 8.66 -8.42
N PHE A 10 7.83 9.35 -8.18
CA PHE A 10 8.70 9.18 -7.00
C PHE A 10 9.09 7.73 -6.63
N GLY A 11 9.60 6.97 -7.61
CA GLY A 11 10.02 5.58 -7.45
C GLY A 11 11.28 5.33 -6.61
N GLY A 12 11.81 4.11 -6.71
CA GLY A 12 13.00 3.65 -5.99
C GLY A 12 12.68 2.63 -4.89
N GLN A 13 13.72 2.16 -4.19
CA GLN A 13 13.58 1.14 -3.14
C GLN A 13 12.64 1.60 -2.01
N TYR A 14 12.71 2.87 -1.64
CA TYR A 14 11.89 3.51 -0.60
C TYR A 14 10.89 4.49 -1.21
N HIS A 15 10.14 4.08 -2.23
CA HIS A 15 9.19 4.96 -2.92
C HIS A 15 8.17 5.59 -1.96
N THR A 16 7.70 4.87 -0.93
CA THR A 16 6.69 5.40 0.01
C THR A 16 7.22 6.58 0.81
N ALA A 17 8.48 6.50 1.23
CA ALA A 17 9.21 7.60 1.85
C ALA A 17 9.37 8.80 0.90
N ASN A 18 9.64 8.54 -0.38
CA ASN A 18 9.75 9.57 -1.41
C ASN A 18 8.42 10.28 -1.68
N HIS A 19 7.32 9.51 -1.78
CA HIS A 19 5.97 10.05 -1.96
C HIS A 19 5.58 10.94 -0.80
N LEU A 20 5.78 10.46 0.43
CA LEU A 20 5.44 11.18 1.65
C LEU A 20 6.19 12.52 1.76
N ARG A 21 7.52 12.50 1.54
CA ARG A 21 8.36 13.70 1.67
C ARG A 21 8.14 14.72 0.55
N LYS A 22 7.83 14.27 -0.66
CA LYS A 22 7.62 15.17 -1.81
C LYS A 22 6.22 15.76 -1.88
N LEU A 23 5.21 15.04 -1.39
CA LEU A 23 3.82 15.51 -1.41
C LEU A 23 3.39 16.14 -0.09
N GLY A 24 4.06 15.83 1.02
CA GLY A 24 3.81 16.48 2.31
C GLY A 24 2.41 16.23 2.86
N CYS A 25 1.74 15.14 2.48
CA CYS A 25 0.38 14.82 2.89
C CYS A 25 0.23 13.33 3.25
N ASN A 26 -0.84 12.98 3.95
CA ASN A 26 -1.16 11.56 4.12
C ASN A 26 -1.65 11.01 2.78
N ILE A 27 -1.02 9.96 2.26
CA ILE A 27 -1.31 9.48 0.91
C ILE A 27 -1.29 7.96 0.77
N MET A 28 -2.32 7.41 0.13
CA MET A 28 -2.39 6.00 -0.23
C MET A 28 -2.34 5.84 -1.75
N TYR A 29 -1.60 4.85 -2.22
CA TYR A 29 -1.38 4.65 -3.65
C TYR A 29 -1.01 3.20 -4.01
N GLY A 30 -1.06 2.89 -5.31
CA GLY A 30 -0.73 1.58 -5.87
C GLY A 30 0.53 1.64 -6.72
N HIS A 31 0.41 1.25 -7.99
CA HIS A 31 1.46 1.28 -9.04
C HIS A 31 2.67 0.37 -8.84
N TRP A 32 3.20 0.22 -7.61
CA TRP A 32 4.41 -0.55 -7.32
C TRP A 32 4.12 -2.00 -6.90
N HIS A 33 2.84 -2.33 -6.70
CA HIS A 33 2.32 -3.66 -6.38
C HIS A 33 2.88 -4.30 -5.11
N ASN A 34 3.55 -3.53 -4.25
CA ASN A 34 4.14 -4.01 -2.99
C ASN A 34 3.56 -3.27 -1.80
N MET A 35 3.69 -3.88 -0.63
CA MET A 35 3.33 -3.25 0.63
C MET A 35 4.51 -2.43 1.14
N GLN A 36 4.30 -1.14 1.35
CA GLN A 36 5.21 -0.28 2.09
C GLN A 36 4.42 0.78 2.84
N GLN A 37 4.94 1.16 4.01
CA GLN A 37 4.43 2.27 4.79
C GLN A 37 5.61 3.09 5.28
N ASP A 38 5.43 4.41 5.33
CA ASP A 38 6.37 5.31 6.00
C ASP A 38 5.59 6.38 6.77
N SER A 39 6.21 6.93 7.80
CA SER A 39 5.66 8.01 8.61
C SER A 39 6.71 9.07 8.89
N VAL A 40 6.33 10.34 8.83
CA VAL A 40 7.22 11.47 9.13
C VAL A 40 6.43 12.61 9.76
N THR A 41 7.08 13.35 10.65
CA THR A 41 6.52 14.56 11.24
C THR A 41 6.94 15.78 10.44
N HIS A 42 5.96 16.50 9.89
CA HIS A 42 6.16 17.85 9.33
C HIS A 42 5.78 18.89 10.40
N MET A 43 6.04 20.18 10.14
CA MET A 43 5.74 21.27 11.09
C MET A 43 4.27 21.34 11.52
N ASP A 44 3.37 20.93 10.64
CA ASP A 44 1.92 20.86 10.83
C ASP A 44 1.44 19.47 11.31
N GLY A 45 2.35 18.60 11.75
CA GLY A 45 2.07 17.35 12.43
C GLY A 45 2.43 16.07 11.66
N PRO A 46 2.20 14.91 12.29
CA PRO A 46 2.56 13.60 11.74
C PRO A 46 1.74 13.26 10.51
N LYS A 47 2.40 12.64 9.53
CA LYS A 47 1.82 12.17 8.28
C LYS A 47 2.36 10.80 7.93
N SER A 48 1.56 10.01 7.23
CA SER A 48 1.95 8.67 6.77
C SER A 48 1.57 8.45 5.31
N ALA A 49 2.31 7.59 4.63
CA ALA A 49 1.99 7.14 3.28
C ALA A 49 1.93 5.62 3.21
N TRP A 50 1.09 5.09 2.31
CA TRP A 50 0.86 3.66 2.13
C TRP A 50 0.90 3.29 0.65
N SER A 51 1.83 2.42 0.29
CA SER A 51 1.77 1.66 -0.96
C SER A 51 1.05 0.35 -0.68
N ILE A 52 -0.02 0.08 -1.43
CA ILE A 52 -0.82 -1.14 -1.29
C ILE A 52 -0.43 -2.13 -2.38
N GLY A 53 -0.50 -3.42 -2.04
CA GLY A 53 -0.31 -4.54 -2.95
C GLY A 53 -1.36 -4.59 -4.07
N CYS A 54 -1.49 -5.76 -4.70
CA CYS A 54 -2.45 -5.95 -5.79
C CYS A 54 -3.26 -7.23 -5.63
N LEU A 55 -4.31 -7.40 -6.43
CA LEU A 55 -5.11 -8.64 -6.47
C LEU A 55 -4.84 -9.46 -7.74
N LYS A 56 -3.83 -9.07 -8.53
CA LYS A 56 -3.47 -9.71 -9.79
C LYS A 56 -2.93 -11.11 -9.53
N ASN A 57 -3.28 -12.10 -10.35
CA ASN A 57 -2.62 -13.41 -10.31
C ASN A 57 -1.08 -13.27 -10.50
N MET A 58 -0.31 -13.70 -9.49
CA MET A 58 1.16 -13.61 -9.42
C MET A 58 1.87 -14.91 -9.85
N SER A 59 1.15 -15.91 -10.36
CA SER A 59 1.78 -17.12 -10.94
C SER A 59 2.71 -16.78 -12.10
N GLY A 60 3.76 -17.59 -12.29
CA GLY A 60 4.72 -17.40 -13.38
C GLY A 60 4.05 -17.37 -14.76
N GLU A 61 3.04 -18.21 -14.98
CA GLU A 61 2.26 -18.29 -16.23
C GLU A 61 1.55 -16.96 -16.57
N LYS A 62 0.99 -16.28 -15.57
CA LYS A 62 0.32 -14.98 -15.76
C LYS A 62 1.29 -13.80 -15.72
N ASN A 63 2.60 -14.07 -15.62
CA ASN A 63 3.68 -13.10 -15.51
C ASN A 63 4.88 -13.46 -16.39
N THR A 64 4.67 -14.23 -17.46
CA THR A 64 5.74 -14.66 -18.38
C THR A 64 6.52 -13.48 -18.98
N TRP A 65 5.85 -12.34 -19.18
CA TRP A 65 6.46 -11.09 -19.63
C TRP A 65 7.53 -10.52 -18.69
N LEU A 66 7.57 -10.95 -17.42
CA LEU A 66 8.65 -10.60 -16.49
C LEU A 66 9.96 -11.36 -16.78
N GLY A 67 9.92 -12.39 -17.63
CA GLY A 67 11.09 -13.20 -17.99
C GLY A 67 11.66 -13.98 -16.82
N GLY A 68 10.79 -14.47 -15.91
CA GLY A 68 11.20 -15.24 -14.73
C GLY A 68 11.87 -14.42 -13.61
N ARG A 69 11.94 -13.08 -13.74
CA ARG A 69 12.51 -12.22 -12.72
C ARG A 69 11.68 -12.26 -11.44
N GLN A 70 12.38 -12.38 -10.32
CA GLN A 70 11.77 -12.19 -9.01
C GLN A 70 11.37 -10.72 -8.81
N HIS A 71 10.26 -10.51 -8.12
CA HIS A 71 9.72 -9.18 -7.87
C HIS A 71 9.18 -9.08 -6.44
N LYS A 72 9.13 -7.86 -5.92
CA LYS A 72 8.67 -7.56 -4.55
C LYS A 72 7.14 -7.44 -4.41
N TRP A 73 6.38 -7.85 -5.42
CA TRP A 73 4.93 -7.71 -5.40
C TRP A 73 4.31 -8.55 -4.28
N ALA A 74 3.23 -8.05 -3.72
CA ALA A 74 2.49 -8.70 -2.66
C ALA A 74 0.99 -8.59 -2.94
N HIS A 75 0.24 -9.63 -2.55
CA HIS A 75 -1.20 -9.50 -2.48
C HIS A 75 -1.60 -8.79 -1.20
N GLY A 76 -2.52 -7.84 -1.30
CA GLY A 76 -3.00 -7.10 -0.15
C GLY A 76 -4.00 -6.02 -0.52
N PHE A 77 -4.69 -5.54 0.50
CA PHE A 77 -5.66 -4.45 0.43
C PHE A 77 -5.55 -3.58 1.68
N ALA A 78 -6.28 -2.48 1.73
CA ALA A 78 -6.40 -1.66 2.93
C ALA A 78 -7.88 -1.48 3.31
N ILE A 79 -8.13 -1.45 4.61
CA ILE A 79 -9.38 -0.97 5.19
C ILE A 79 -9.08 0.42 5.77
N VAL A 80 -9.89 1.40 5.40
CA VAL A 80 -9.75 2.79 5.87
C VAL A 80 -11.00 3.16 6.65
N ASP A 81 -10.84 3.34 7.95
CA ASP A 81 -11.92 3.77 8.82
C ASP A 81 -11.84 5.29 9.01
N TYR A 82 -12.86 6.01 8.56
CA TYR A 82 -12.99 7.45 8.78
C TYR A 82 -13.82 7.70 10.03
N TYR A 83 -13.34 8.58 10.91
CA TYR A 83 -14.03 8.95 12.14
C TYR A 83 -14.09 10.48 12.30
N SER A 84 -14.62 10.92 13.44
CA SER A 84 -14.97 12.33 13.71
C SER A 84 -13.90 13.31 13.24
N LYS A 85 -14.32 14.47 12.69
CA LYS A 85 -13.44 15.58 12.29
C LYS A 85 -12.45 15.26 11.15
N GLY A 86 -12.76 14.28 10.29
CA GLY A 86 -11.93 13.93 9.14
C GLY A 86 -10.63 13.22 9.50
N HIS A 87 -10.59 12.65 10.71
CA HIS A 87 -9.58 11.71 11.13
C HIS A 87 -9.84 10.33 10.52
N PHE A 88 -8.80 9.52 10.44
CA PHE A 88 -8.88 8.20 9.83
C PHE A 88 -7.81 7.26 10.41
N THR A 89 -8.05 5.96 10.32
CA THR A 89 -7.06 4.89 10.53
C THR A 89 -6.94 4.06 9.25
N VAL A 90 -5.79 3.42 9.07
CA VAL A 90 -5.53 2.54 7.92
C VAL A 90 -5.08 1.19 8.46
N HIS A 91 -5.78 0.13 8.05
CA HIS A 91 -5.41 -1.25 8.30
C HIS A 91 -4.92 -1.85 6.99
N THR A 92 -3.61 -2.05 6.86
CA THR A 92 -3.00 -2.73 5.73
C THR A 92 -3.05 -4.24 5.93
N ILE A 93 -3.77 -4.93 5.05
CA ILE A 93 -4.00 -6.37 5.15
C ILE A 93 -3.26 -7.09 4.03
N ASN A 94 -2.33 -7.96 4.41
CA ASN A 94 -1.68 -8.86 3.46
C ASN A 94 -2.59 -10.04 3.17
N ILE A 95 -2.60 -10.48 1.91
CA ILE A 95 -3.19 -11.75 1.51
C ILE A 95 -2.04 -12.73 1.27
N ILE A 96 -2.09 -13.87 1.96
CA ILE A 96 -1.10 -14.94 1.87
C ILE A 96 -1.84 -16.19 1.43
N ASN A 97 -1.49 -16.73 0.27
CA ASN A 97 -2.10 -17.95 -0.29
C ASN A 97 -3.65 -17.91 -0.34
N GLY A 98 -4.21 -16.78 -0.81
CA GLY A 98 -5.66 -16.59 -0.92
C GLY A 98 -6.38 -16.38 0.41
N ARG A 99 -5.65 -16.16 1.51
CA ARG A 99 -6.20 -15.96 2.86
C ARG A 99 -5.71 -14.66 3.45
N ALA A 100 -6.52 -14.06 4.31
CA ALA A 100 -6.13 -12.92 5.12
C ALA A 100 -6.77 -13.02 6.50
N SER A 101 -6.25 -12.28 7.47
CA SER A 101 -6.90 -12.08 8.76
C SER A 101 -7.32 -10.62 8.88
N VAL A 102 -8.60 -10.39 9.16
CA VAL A 102 -9.15 -9.07 9.45
C VAL A 102 -9.64 -9.08 10.88
N TRP A 103 -8.98 -8.29 11.73
CA TRP A 103 -9.30 -8.15 13.16
C TRP A 103 -9.43 -9.48 13.92
N GLY A 104 -8.60 -10.47 13.55
CA GLY A 104 -8.57 -11.79 14.19
C GLY A 104 -9.38 -12.86 13.44
N GLU A 105 -10.25 -12.47 12.50
CA GLU A 105 -11.08 -13.39 11.73
C GLU A 105 -10.42 -13.76 10.40
N GLU A 106 -10.31 -15.06 10.09
CA GLU A 106 -9.79 -15.53 8.80
C GLU A 106 -10.82 -15.34 7.69
N ILE A 107 -10.41 -14.66 6.62
CA ILE A 107 -11.16 -14.57 5.37
C ILE A 107 -10.46 -15.36 4.26
N LYS A 108 -11.26 -15.99 3.40
CA LYS A 108 -10.81 -16.82 2.27
C LYS A 108 -11.34 -16.20 0.98
N GLY A 109 -10.44 -15.96 0.03
CA GLY A 109 -10.75 -15.43 -1.30
C GLY A 109 -11.06 -16.50 -2.32
#